data_AF-A0A538QPZ1-F1
#
_entry.id   AF-A0A538QPZ1-F1
#
_cell.length_a   1.000
_cell.length_b   1.000
_cell.length_c   1.000
_cell.angle_alpha   90.00
_cell.angle_beta   90.00
_cell.angle_gamma   90.00
#
_symmetry.space_group_name_H-M   'P 1'
#
loop_
_entity.id
_entity.type
_entity.pdbx_description
1 polymer ?
#
loop_
_entity_poly.entity_id
_entity_poly.type
_entity_poly.pdbx_seq_one_letter_code
_entity_poly.pdbx_strand_id
1 'polypeptide(L)'
;MRPSPGWDLSMSSRIISSPSSYFHKEPKAFTGGQLRLYGLGAEADSCIYQEIEPRLDRAVFFPAWFPHEVLPVRCSSDAFADGRFAINCWVHRTPWG
;
A
#
# COMPACT_ATOMS: atom_id res chain seq x y z
N MET A 1 33.55 -5.43 -22.06
CA MET A 1 32.68 -4.37 -21.53
C MET A 1 31.37 -5.03 -21.12
N ARG A 2 31.08 -5.11 -19.82
CA ARG A 2 29.89 -5.80 -19.27
C ARG A 2 28.70 -4.83 -19.38
N PRO A 3 27.52 -5.21 -19.88
CA PRO A 3 26.37 -4.32 -19.85
C PRO A 3 25.96 -4.10 -18.40
N SER A 4 25.66 -2.85 -18.06
CA SER A 4 25.00 -2.43 -16.81
C SER A 4 23.69 -3.22 -16.64
N PRO A 5 23.27 -3.57 -15.40
CA PRO A 5 21.94 -4.13 -15.20
C PRO A 5 20.93 -3.00 -15.42
N GLY A 6 20.49 -2.85 -16.67
CA GLY A 6 19.29 -2.11 -16.98
C GLY A 6 18.15 -2.82 -16.26
N TRP A 7 17.51 -2.12 -15.33
CA TRP A 7 16.29 -2.58 -14.71
C TRP A 7 15.29 -2.88 -15.84
N ASP A 8 15.07 -4.16 -16.10
CA ASP A 8 14.08 -4.63 -17.04
C ASP A 8 12.69 -4.28 -16.47
N LEU A 9 12.19 -3.11 -16.86
CA LEU A 9 10.82 -2.66 -16.65
C LEU A 9 9.87 -3.37 -17.62
N SER A 10 10.13 -4.64 -17.97
CA SER A 10 9.13 -5.56 -18.48
C SER A 10 7.89 -5.41 -17.61
N MET A 11 6.89 -4.75 -18.18
CA MET A 11 5.65 -4.33 -17.55
C MET A 11 4.88 -5.58 -17.13
N SER A 12 5.30 -6.17 -16.00
CA SER A 12 4.49 -7.09 -15.24
C SER A 12 3.27 -6.29 -14.82
N SER A 13 2.19 -6.47 -15.58
CA SER A 13 0.90 -5.80 -15.48
C SER A 13 0.21 -6.15 -14.17
N ARG A 14 0.80 -5.69 -13.05
CA ARG A 14 0.20 -5.66 -11.72
C ARG A 14 -0.55 -4.35 -11.66
N ILE A 15 -1.80 -4.39 -12.09
CA ILE A 15 -2.57 -3.16 -12.39
C ILE A 15 -3.04 -2.50 -11.08
N ILE A 16 -3.05 -3.23 -9.96
CA ILE A 16 -3.64 -2.77 -8.71
C ILE A 16 -2.83 -3.32 -7.54
N SER A 17 -2.32 -2.47 -6.67
CA SER A 17 -2.08 -2.78 -5.27
C SER A 17 -3.27 -2.25 -4.49
N SER A 18 -3.95 -3.13 -3.76
CA SER A 18 -4.92 -2.70 -2.76
C SER A 18 -4.31 -2.75 -1.37
N PRO A 19 -4.11 -1.62 -0.68
CA PRO A 19 -4.19 -1.63 0.75
C PRO A 19 -5.68 -1.74 1.07
N SER A 20 -6.02 -2.98 1.42
CA SER A 20 -6.85 -3.33 2.57
C SER A 20 -8.30 -2.89 2.51
N SER A 21 -9.21 -3.86 2.32
CA SER A 21 -10.38 -3.94 3.20
C SER A 21 -9.87 -3.94 4.63
N TYR A 22 -9.98 -2.81 5.31
CA TYR A 22 -9.54 -2.69 6.69
C TYR A 22 -10.54 -3.43 7.56
N PHE A 23 -10.08 -4.42 8.30
CA PHE A 23 -10.89 -5.08 9.32
C PHE A 23 -10.32 -4.70 10.68
N HIS A 24 -11.18 -4.23 11.56
CA HIS A 24 -10.87 -4.04 12.96
C HIS A 24 -12.15 -4.18 13.77
N LYS A 25 -12.00 -4.58 15.02
CA LYS A 25 -13.10 -4.52 15.99
C LYS A 25 -13.55 -3.06 16.14
N GLU A 26 -14.85 -2.83 16.23
CA GLU A 26 -15.40 -1.56 16.67
C GLU A 26 -15.61 -1.56 18.20
N PRO A 27 -15.19 -0.52 18.93
CA PRO A 27 -14.52 0.68 18.44
C PRO A 27 -13.04 0.45 18.05
N LYS A 28 -12.53 1.25 17.11
CA LYS A 28 -11.13 1.21 16.64
C LYS A 28 -10.14 1.28 17.80
N ALA A 29 -9.33 0.24 17.95
CA ALA A 29 -8.36 0.08 19.03
C ALA A 29 -6.89 0.36 18.61
N PHE A 30 -6.69 1.03 17.47
CA PHE A 30 -5.37 1.42 16.98
C PHE A 30 -5.34 2.85 16.44
N THR A 31 -4.13 3.41 16.38
CA THR A 31 -3.80 4.69 15.74
C THR A 31 -2.70 4.50 14.71
N GLY A 32 -2.54 5.47 13.80
CA GLY A 32 -1.58 5.37 12.71
C GLY A 32 -2.06 4.41 11.60
N GLY A 33 -1.12 3.81 10.87
CA GLY A 33 -1.43 2.84 9.81
C GLY A 33 -2.00 3.43 8.52
N GLN A 34 -1.87 4.75 8.32
CA GLN A 34 -2.21 5.39 7.06
C GLN A 34 -1.38 4.78 5.93
N LEU A 35 -2.01 4.59 4.78
CA LEU A 35 -1.26 4.39 3.55
C LEU A 35 -0.77 5.76 3.08
N ARG A 36 0.53 5.92 2.90
CA ARG A 36 1.12 7.10 2.27
C ARG A 36 1.49 6.80 0.83
N LEU A 37 1.00 7.62 -0.09
CA LEU A 37 1.33 7.62 -1.51
C LEU A 37 2.19 8.84 -1.82
N TYR A 38 3.38 8.66 -2.40
CA TYR A 38 4.29 9.77 -2.71
C TYR A 38 4.04 10.36 -4.11
N GLY A 39 4.30 11.65 -4.28
CA GLY A 39 4.26 12.30 -5.58
C GLY A 39 5.26 11.70 -6.57
N LEU A 40 4.87 11.56 -7.84
CA LEU A 40 5.80 11.12 -8.89
C LEU A 40 6.75 12.25 -9.28
N GLY A 41 8.04 11.92 -9.44
CA GLY A 41 9.07 12.91 -9.76
C GLY A 41 9.38 13.87 -8.61
N ALA A 42 8.89 13.56 -7.41
CA ALA A 42 9.20 14.31 -6.23
C ALA A 42 10.59 13.86 -5.72
N GLU A 43 11.46 14.82 -5.36
CA GLU A 43 12.78 14.52 -4.83
C GLU A 43 12.68 13.64 -3.58
N ALA A 44 13.73 12.87 -3.25
CA ALA A 44 13.72 11.94 -2.11
C ALA A 44 13.33 12.60 -0.77
N ASP A 45 13.61 13.90 -0.63
CA ASP A 45 13.30 14.71 0.56
C ASP A 45 12.01 15.55 0.42
N SER A 46 11.25 15.34 -0.66
CA SER A 46 10.01 16.09 -0.88
C SER A 46 8.90 15.60 0.05
N CYS A 47 8.25 16.55 0.74
CA CYS A 47 7.05 16.29 1.56
C CYS A 47 5.77 16.14 0.71
N ILE A 48 5.88 15.74 -0.56
CA ILE A 48 4.73 15.64 -1.46
C ILE A 48 4.17 14.23 -1.35
N TYR A 49 3.13 14.09 -0.54
CA TYR A 49 2.44 12.82 -0.34
C TYR A 49 0.95 13.02 -0.06
N GLN A 50 0.18 11.96 -0.28
CA GLN A 50 -1.19 11.84 0.18
C GLN A 50 -1.29 10.68 1.17
N GLU A 51 -1.92 10.93 2.32
CA GLU A 51 -2.24 9.89 3.30
C GLU A 51 -3.70 9.47 3.18
N ILE A 52 -3.94 8.16 3.23
CA ILE A 52 -5.26 7.56 3.19
C ILE A 52 -5.49 6.85 4.52
N GLU A 53 -6.53 7.29 5.24
CA GLU A 53 -6.90 6.72 6.53
C GLU A 53 -7.40 5.27 6.41
N PRO A 54 -6.97 4.37 7.32
CA PRO A 54 -7.51 3.02 7.43
C PRO A 54 -8.93 3.01 7.99
N ARG A 55 -9.94 2.96 7.10
CA ARG A 55 -11.37 2.91 7.48
C ARG A 55 -11.96 1.54 7.20
N LEU A 56 -12.76 1.03 8.14
CA LEU A 56 -13.46 -0.26 7.99
C LEU A 56 -14.15 -0.34 6.63
N ASP A 57 -14.02 -1.49 5.95
CA ASP A 57 -14.61 -1.78 4.64
C ASP A 57 -14.22 -0.86 3.47
N ARG A 58 -13.26 0.04 3.63
CA ARG A 58 -12.68 0.79 2.51
C ARG A 58 -11.75 -0.12 1.72
N ALA A 59 -11.82 -0.09 0.39
CA ALA A 59 -10.77 -0.61 -0.49
C ALA A 59 -10.10 0.55 -1.24
N VAL A 60 -8.79 0.46 -1.45
CA VAL A 60 -7.99 1.44 -2.20
C VAL A 60 -7.33 0.74 -3.37
N PHE A 61 -7.21 1.40 -4.52
CA PHE A 61 -6.64 0.83 -5.73
C PHE A 61 -5.63 1.81 -6.32
N PHE A 62 -4.39 1.38 -6.54
CA PHE A 62 -3.36 2.19 -7.20
C PHE A 62 -2.37 1.31 -7.97
N PRO A 63 -1.61 1.84 -8.95
CA PRO A 63 -0.64 1.05 -9.71
C PRO A 63 0.42 0.41 -8.80
N ALA A 64 0.70 -0.88 -8.95
CA ALA A 64 1.58 -1.58 -8.01
C ALA A 64 3.01 -1.03 -7.92
N TRP A 65 3.47 -0.31 -8.94
CA TRP A 65 4.78 0.35 -9.00
C TRP A 65 4.81 1.73 -8.34
N PHE A 66 3.65 2.30 -7.99
CA PHE A 66 3.56 3.64 -7.42
C PHE A 66 4.23 3.67 -6.03
N PRO A 67 5.17 4.58 -5.73
CA PRO A 67 5.86 4.61 -4.44
C PRO A 67 4.90 4.82 -3.27
N HIS A 68 4.96 3.93 -2.28
CA HIS A 68 4.06 3.96 -1.13
C HIS A 68 4.67 3.28 0.10
N GLU A 69 4.18 3.68 1.28
CA GLU A 69 4.47 3.02 2.56
C GLU A 69 3.20 2.92 3.41
N VAL A 70 3.20 2.01 4.38
CA VAL A 70 2.20 1.99 5.46
C VAL A 70 2.88 2.59 6.69
N LEU A 71 2.32 3.68 7.21
CA LEU A 71 2.85 4.35 8.40
C LEU A 71 2.74 3.45 9.65
N PRO A 72 3.58 3.67 10.68
CA PRO A 72 3.56 2.88 11.90
C PRO A 72 2.16 2.78 12.52
N VAL A 73 1.82 1.59 13.01
CA VAL A 73 0.59 1.31 13.74
C VAL A 73 0.90 1.24 15.23
N ARG A 74 0.03 1.80 16.06
CA ARG A 74 0.08 1.65 17.52
C ARG A 74 -1.28 1.16 18.02
N CYS A 75 -1.30 0.01 18.69
CA CYS A 75 -2.51 -0.54 19.30
C CYS A 75 -2.61 -0.11 20.77
N SER A 76 -3.82 -0.02 21.31
CA SER A 76 -4.06 0.24 22.73
C SER A 76 -3.79 -0.97 23.63
N SER A 77 -3.66 -2.16 23.05
CA SER A 77 -3.32 -3.40 23.74
C SER A 77 -2.59 -4.39 22.82
N ASP A 78 -2.06 -5.47 23.40
CA ASP A 78 -1.48 -6.61 22.67
C ASP A 78 -2.52 -7.67 22.28
N ALA A 79 -3.82 -7.41 22.50
CA ALA A 79 -4.87 -8.31 22.07
C ALA A 79 -4.90 -8.39 20.55
N PHE A 80 -4.89 -9.60 19.99
CA PHE A 80 -4.91 -9.83 18.54
C PHE A 80 -6.04 -9.03 17.85
N ALA A 81 -7.24 -9.02 18.45
CA ALA A 81 -8.41 -8.34 17.91
C ALA A 81 -8.29 -6.80 17.80
N ASP A 82 -7.33 -6.19 18.50
CA ASP A 82 -7.10 -4.74 18.48
C ASP A 82 -6.18 -4.31 17.33
N GLY A 83 -5.64 -5.26 16.57
CA GLY A 83 -4.76 -5.03 15.42
C GLY A 83 -5.44 -4.35 14.22
N ARG A 84 -4.61 -3.76 13.35
CA ARG A 84 -5.01 -3.26 12.02
C ARG A 84 -4.85 -4.37 10.99
N PHE A 85 -5.93 -5.02 10.60
CA PHE A 85 -5.91 -6.05 9.58
C PHE A 85 -6.12 -5.49 8.18
N ALA A 86 -5.48 -6.12 7.21
CA ALA A 86 -5.43 -5.70 5.82
C ALA A 86 -5.31 -6.92 4.91
N ILE A 87 -6.10 -6.95 3.83
CA ILE A 87 -5.88 -7.86 2.71
C ILE A 87 -5.13 -7.09 1.61
N ASN A 88 -3.98 -7.61 1.19
CA ASN A 88 -3.21 -7.06 0.08
C ASN A 88 -3.22 -8.05 -1.09
N CYS A 89 -3.57 -7.55 -2.28
CA CYS A 89 -3.72 -8.36 -3.48
C CYS A 89 -3.21 -7.61 -4.70
N TRP A 90 -2.79 -8.38 -5.72
CA TRP A 90 -2.43 -7.87 -7.03
C TRP A 90 -3.32 -8.48 -8.11
N VAL A 91 -3.87 -7.62 -8.96
CA VAL A 91 -4.59 -8.06 -10.16
C VAL A 91 -3.60 -8.18 -11.31
N HIS A 92 -3.51 -9.38 -11.89
CA HIS A 92 -2.67 -9.68 -13.04
C HIS A 92 -3.52 -9.69 -14.32
N ARG A 93 -3.01 -9.06 -15.38
CA ARG A 93 -3.57 -9.27 -16.72
C ARG A 93 -3.26 -10.70 -17.17
N THR A 94 -4.29 -11.45 -17.57
CA THR A 94 -4.09 -12.69 -18.30
C THR A 94 -3.71 -12.38 -19.75
N PRO A 95 -2.71 -13.05 -20.34
CA PRO A 95 -2.52 -13.00 -21.78
C PRO A 95 -3.81 -13.47 -22.46
N TRP A 96 -4.29 -12.73 -23.46
CA TRP A 96 -5.31 -13.27 -24.35
C TRP A 96 -4.65 -14.35 -25.22
N GLY A 97 -5.31 -15.52 -25.30
CA GLY A 97 -4.98 -16.57 -26.26
C GLY A 97 -5.71 -16.37 -27.58
#